data_AF-A0A2H0N503-F1
#
_entry.id   AF-A0A2H0N503-F1
#
_cell.length_a   1.000
_cell.length_b   1.000
_cell.length_c   1.000
_cell.angle_alpha   90.00
_cell.angle_beta   90.00
_cell.angle_gamma   90.00
#
_symmetry.space_group_name_H-M   'P 1'
#
loop_
_entity.id
_entity.type
_entity.pdbx_description
1 polymer ?
#
loop_
_entity_poly.entity_id
_entity_poly.type
_entity_poly.pdbx_seq_one_letter_code
_entity_poly.pdbx_strand_id
1 'polypeptide(L)'
;MEPLIVGILGAVISAIIGTLWYARSTPMGRWHMEYLGFDKLPEEERQKMIAEAKPKMWKSYLAQFFLSFLTSVFIGFVTSYTVQNGGPENAVYFYVFSVWFAFTVPMVGQNILWGTSGGSLAWKRFFSDIFMNLITYFIIAFVATLFF
;
A
#
# COMPACT_ATOMS: atom_id res chain seq x y z
N MET A 1 9.00 -7.37 -21.98
CA MET A 1 7.58 -7.48 -21.60
C MET A 1 7.10 -6.09 -21.20
N GLU A 2 5.91 -5.62 -21.61
CA GLU A 2 5.57 -4.20 -21.42
C GLU A 2 5.34 -3.87 -19.93
N PRO A 3 5.95 -2.79 -19.37
CA PRO A 3 5.69 -2.29 -18.02
C PRO A 3 4.20 -2.13 -17.68
N LEU A 4 3.35 -2.03 -18.71
CA LEU A 4 1.90 -2.00 -18.59
C LEU A 4 1.30 -3.29 -17.98
N ILE A 5 1.83 -4.46 -18.35
CA ILE A 5 1.36 -5.76 -17.81
C ILE A 5 1.71 -5.86 -16.32
N VAL A 6 2.94 -5.49 -15.96
CA VAL A 6 3.37 -5.38 -14.56
C VAL A 6 2.49 -4.35 -13.84
N GLY A 7 2.16 -3.24 -14.48
CA GLY A 7 1.19 -2.26 -14.02
C GLY A 7 -0.13 -2.88 -13.55
N ILE A 8 -0.79 -3.64 -14.43
CA ILE A 8 -2.06 -4.30 -14.15
C ILE A 8 -1.91 -5.35 -13.04
N LEU A 9 -0.88 -6.21 -13.11
CA LEU A 9 -0.63 -7.22 -12.10
C LEU A 9 -0.38 -6.60 -10.72
N GLY A 10 0.40 -5.53 -10.64
CA GLY A 10 0.66 -4.85 -9.37
C GLY A 10 -0.56 -4.11 -8.81
N ALA A 11 -1.44 -3.59 -9.67
CA ALA A 11 -2.72 -3.05 -9.22
C ALA A 11 -3.60 -4.15 -8.57
N VAL A 12 -3.64 -5.34 -9.17
CA VAL A 12 -4.34 -6.52 -8.61
C VAL A 12 -3.69 -6.99 -7.31
N ILE A 13 -2.35 -7.09 -7.26
CA ILE A 13 -1.59 -7.47 -6.06
C ILE A 13 -1.86 -6.49 -4.93
N SER A 14 -1.80 -5.18 -5.20
CA SER A 14 -2.08 -4.13 -4.22
C SER A 14 -3.51 -4.22 -3.69
N ALA A 15 -4.50 -4.49 -4.55
CA ALA A 15 -5.89 -4.70 -4.13
C ALA A 15 -6.04 -5.93 -3.22
N ILE A 16 -5.36 -7.04 -3.53
CA ILE A 16 -5.34 -8.24 -2.70
C ILE A 16 -4.70 -7.93 -1.35
N ILE A 17 -3.51 -7.31 -1.32
CA ILE A 17 -2.82 -6.98 -0.07
C ILE A 17 -3.64 -6.02 0.76
N GLY A 18 -4.22 -4.97 0.16
CA GLY A 18 -5.11 -4.05 0.86
C GLY A 18 -6.33 -4.75 1.45
N THR A 19 -6.91 -5.71 0.72
CA THR A 19 -8.02 -6.53 1.25
C THR A 19 -7.55 -7.36 2.44
N LEU A 20 -6.39 -8.01 2.34
CA LEU A 20 -5.81 -8.79 3.44
C LEU A 20 -5.46 -7.92 4.66
N TRP A 21 -5.07 -6.67 4.45
CA TRP A 21 -4.60 -5.76 5.49
C TRP A 21 -5.74 -5.03 6.21
N TYR A 22 -6.83 -4.70 5.51
CA TYR A 22 -7.90 -3.87 6.06
C TYR A 22 -9.24 -4.61 6.26
N ALA A 23 -9.46 -5.78 5.67
CA ALA A 23 -10.73 -6.49 5.82
C ALA A 23 -10.81 -7.22 7.17
N ARG A 24 -11.84 -6.94 7.97
CA ARG A 24 -12.08 -7.63 9.26
C ARG A 24 -12.25 -9.15 9.12
N SER A 25 -12.59 -9.64 7.93
CA SER A 25 -12.70 -11.08 7.66
C SER A 25 -11.36 -11.81 7.71
N THR A 26 -10.23 -11.10 7.50
CA THR A 26 -8.89 -11.69 7.44
C THR A 26 -8.16 -11.58 8.78
N PRO A 27 -7.22 -12.49 9.09
CA PRO A 27 -6.45 -12.42 10.33
C PRO A 27 -5.67 -11.11 10.47
N MET A 28 -5.03 -10.65 9.39
CA MET A 28 -4.28 -9.39 9.38
C MET A 28 -5.19 -8.17 9.54
N GLY A 29 -6.37 -8.16 8.91
CA GLY A 29 -7.31 -7.06 9.07
C GLY A 29 -7.89 -6.98 10.48
N ARG A 30 -8.12 -8.12 11.16
CA ARG A 30 -8.48 -8.10 12.60
C ARG A 30 -7.37 -7.52 13.44
N TRP A 31 -6.14 -7.99 13.25
CA TRP A 31 -4.98 -7.48 13.97
C TRP A 31 -4.77 -5.99 13.73
N HIS A 32 -4.94 -5.52 12.48
CA HIS A 32 -4.86 -4.11 12.12
C HIS A 32 -5.93 -3.28 12.85
N MET A 33 -7.19 -3.73 12.84
CA MET A 33 -8.29 -3.04 13.53
C MET A 33 -8.09 -3.00 15.05
N GLU A 34 -7.62 -4.10 15.64
CA GLU A 34 -7.29 -4.18 17.07
C GLU A 34 -6.11 -3.26 17.41
N TYR A 35 -5.06 -3.27 16.58
CA TYR A 35 -3.89 -2.42 16.73
C TYR A 35 -4.27 -0.94 16.73
N LEU A 36 -5.16 -0.52 15.81
CA LEU A 36 -5.73 0.82 15.76
C LEU A 36 -6.72 1.12 16.90
N GLY A 37 -7.14 0.12 17.67
CA GLY A 37 -8.09 0.28 18.77
C GLY A 37 -9.55 0.42 18.31
N PHE A 38 -9.85 0.10 17.05
CA PHE A 38 -11.20 0.14 16.51
C PHE A 38 -12.13 -0.83 17.26
N ASP A 39 -11.57 -1.92 17.80
CA ASP A 39 -12.31 -2.89 18.61
C ASP A 39 -12.74 -2.38 19.99
N LYS A 40 -12.17 -1.26 20.45
CA LYS A 40 -12.53 -0.63 21.72
C LYS A 40 -13.71 0.33 21.62
N LEU A 41 -14.15 0.66 20.40
CA LEU A 41 -15.30 1.55 20.17
C LEU A 41 -16.62 0.82 20.45
N PRO A 42 -17.64 1.51 20.99
CA PRO A 42 -19.00 0.98 21.07
C PRO A 42 -19.49 0.53 19.70
N GLU A 43 -20.25 -0.56 19.64
CA GLU A 43 -20.74 -1.15 18.38
C GLU A 43 -21.57 -0.16 17.55
N GLU A 44 -22.37 0.70 18.21
CA GLU A 44 -23.17 1.73 17.54
C GLU A 44 -22.31 2.80 16.84
N GLU A 45 -21.28 3.30 17.52
CA GLU A 45 -20.36 4.30 16.97
C GLU A 45 -19.57 3.72 15.79
N ARG A 46 -19.17 2.47 15.92
CA ARG A 46 -18.47 1.70 14.88
C ARG A 46 -19.32 1.52 13.63
N GLN A 47 -20.58 1.13 13.77
CA GLN A 47 -21.49 0.96 12.65
C GLN A 47 -21.81 2.28 11.96
N LYS A 48 -21.92 3.37 12.72
CA LYS A 48 -22.09 4.72 12.16
C LYS A 48 -20.89 5.13 11.31
N MET A 49 -19.66 4.93 11.80
CA MET A 49 -18.44 5.21 11.03
C MET A 49 -18.36 4.39 9.73
N ILE A 50 -18.74 3.11 9.78
CA ILE A 50 -18.77 2.23 8.59
C ILE A 50 -19.84 2.72 7.60
N ALA A 51 -21.03 3.08 8.08
CA ALA A 51 -22.13 3.55 7.26
C ALA A 51 -21.79 4.87 6.54
N GLU A 52 -21.12 5.80 7.22
CA GLU A 52 -20.65 7.07 6.65
C GLU A 52 -19.51 6.89 5.64
N ALA A 53 -18.63 5.90 5.87
CA ALA A 53 -17.51 5.62 4.97
C ALA A 53 -17.92 4.84 3.70
N LYS A 54 -18.89 3.92 3.81
CA LYS A 54 -19.35 3.03 2.73
C LYS A 54 -19.61 3.73 1.39
N PRO A 55 -20.35 4.86 1.30
CA PRO A 55 -20.62 5.52 0.02
C PRO A 55 -19.38 6.16 -0.61
N LYS A 56 -18.34 6.48 0.18
CA LYS A 56 -17.08 7.06 -0.31
C LYS A 56 -16.04 6.00 -0.67
N MET A 57 -16.19 4.78 -0.17
CA MET A 57 -15.20 3.71 -0.33
C MET A 57 -14.88 3.39 -1.80
N TRP A 58 -15.86 3.36 -2.69
CA TRP A 58 -15.60 3.02 -4.10
C TRP A 58 -14.66 4.02 -4.78
N LYS A 59 -14.77 5.32 -4.46
CA LYS A 59 -13.87 6.36 -4.98
C LYS A 59 -12.46 6.17 -4.44
N SER A 60 -12.35 5.90 -3.15
CA SER A 60 -11.07 5.62 -2.50
C SER A 60 -10.40 4.37 -3.08
N TYR A 61 -11.15 3.29 -3.29
CA TYR A 61 -10.63 2.07 -3.91
C TYR A 61 -10.20 2.28 -5.36
N LEU A 62 -10.97 3.03 -6.15
CA LEU A 62 -10.61 3.32 -7.53
C LEU A 62 -9.36 4.21 -7.61
N ALA A 63 -9.25 5.22 -6.74
CA ALA A 63 -8.05 6.03 -6.63
C ALA A 63 -6.85 5.18 -6.20
N GLN A 64 -7.01 4.31 -5.20
CA GLN A 64 -5.95 3.43 -4.73
C GLN A 64 -5.52 2.43 -5.80
N PHE A 65 -6.46 1.88 -6.57
CA PHE A 65 -6.16 1.01 -7.70
C PHE A 65 -5.32 1.74 -8.75
N PHE A 66 -5.71 2.95 -9.14
CA PHE A 66 -4.96 3.76 -10.11
C PHE A 66 -3.56 4.14 -9.61
N LEU A 67 -3.45 4.56 -8.34
CA LEU A 67 -2.14 4.88 -7.73
C LEU A 67 -1.23 3.64 -7.66
N SER A 68 -1.81 2.47 -7.36
CA SER A 68 -1.08 1.20 -7.33
C SER A 68 -0.64 0.77 -8.73
N PHE A 69 -1.49 0.98 -9.73
CA PHE A 69 -1.15 0.78 -11.14
C PHE A 69 0.05 1.64 -11.54
N LEU A 70 0.02 2.96 -11.27
CA LEU A 70 1.13 3.87 -11.58
C LEU A 70 2.43 3.44 -10.89
N THR A 71 2.34 3.10 -9.61
CA THR A 71 3.51 2.61 -8.85
C THR A 71 4.09 1.35 -9.47
N SER A 72 3.22 0.41 -9.86
CA SER A 72 3.65 -0.85 -10.46
C SER A 72 4.24 -0.68 -11.86
N VAL A 73 3.67 0.21 -12.69
CA VAL A 73 4.26 0.58 -13.99
C VAL A 73 5.66 1.14 -13.81
N PHE A 74 5.85 2.00 -12.81
CA PHE A 74 7.15 2.58 -12.50
C PHE A 74 8.16 1.52 -12.04
N ILE A 75 7.76 0.61 -11.14
CA ILE A 75 8.61 -0.52 -10.73
C ILE A 75 8.98 -1.36 -11.96
N GLY A 76 8.00 -1.73 -12.80
CA GLY A 76 8.26 -2.49 -14.02
C GLY A 76 9.19 -1.78 -15.01
N PHE A 77 9.06 -0.46 -15.15
CA PHE A 77 9.97 0.36 -15.97
C PHE A 77 11.40 0.30 -15.43
N VAL A 78 11.59 0.52 -14.13
CA VAL A 78 12.92 0.48 -13.49
C VAL A 78 13.52 -0.92 -13.60
N THR A 79 12.75 -1.97 -13.31
CA THR A 79 13.19 -3.36 -13.45
C THR A 79 13.63 -3.64 -14.89
N SER A 80 12.80 -3.31 -15.88
CA SER A 80 13.12 -3.49 -17.30
C SER A 80 14.41 -2.76 -17.67
N TYR A 81 14.54 -1.49 -17.27
CA TYR A 81 15.71 -0.69 -17.59
C TYR A 81 16.98 -1.22 -16.91
N THR A 82 16.90 -1.63 -15.65
CA THR A 82 18.04 -2.18 -14.92
C THR A 82 18.49 -3.51 -15.52
N VAL A 83 17.58 -4.46 -15.73
CA VAL A 83 17.92 -5.81 -16.20
C VAL A 83 18.39 -5.79 -17.67
N GLN A 84 17.71 -5.05 -18.55
CA GLN A 84 18.09 -5.00 -19.98
C GLN A 84 19.42 -4.30 -20.23
N ASN A 85 19.85 -3.39 -19.35
CA ASN A 85 21.16 -2.77 -19.42
C ASN A 85 22.25 -3.55 -18.66
N GLY A 86 21.98 -4.79 -18.25
CA GLY A 86 22.96 -5.66 -17.57
C GLY A 86 23.23 -5.28 -16.11
N GLY A 87 22.36 -4.47 -15.50
CA GLY A 87 22.44 -4.15 -14.08
C GLY A 87 22.02 -5.34 -13.21
N PRO A 88 22.50 -5.44 -11.96
CA PRO A 88 22.19 -6.55 -11.10
C PRO A 88 20.74 -6.45 -10.60
N GLU A 89 20.00 -7.55 -10.64
CA GLU A 89 18.57 -7.62 -10.25
C GLU A 89 18.31 -7.12 -8.83
N ASN A 90 19.26 -7.34 -7.92
CA ASN A 90 19.18 -6.88 -6.53
C ASN A 90 19.09 -5.35 -6.40
N ALA A 91 19.57 -4.59 -7.40
CA ALA A 91 19.50 -3.13 -7.41
C ALA A 91 18.04 -2.64 -7.51
N VAL A 92 17.14 -3.43 -8.10
CA VAL A 92 15.71 -3.12 -8.18
C VAL A 92 15.10 -3.03 -6.77
N TYR A 93 15.40 -4.00 -5.90
CA TYR A 93 14.89 -4.01 -4.52
C TYR A 93 15.42 -2.83 -3.72
N PHE A 94 16.70 -2.48 -3.88
CA PHE A 94 17.29 -1.31 -3.23
C PHE A 94 16.65 0.00 -3.72
N TYR A 95 16.38 0.09 -5.02
CA TYR A 95 15.70 1.24 -5.61
C TYR A 95 14.28 1.39 -5.05
N VAL A 96 13.51 0.30 -5.03
CA VAL A 96 12.14 0.27 -4.49
C VAL A 96 12.12 0.67 -3.02
N PHE A 97 13.06 0.16 -2.22
CA PHE A 97 13.23 0.56 -0.83
C PHE A 97 13.54 2.07 -0.71
N SER A 98 14.42 2.58 -1.56
CA SER A 98 14.80 4.00 -1.58
C SER A 98 13.61 4.90 -1.94
N VAL A 99 12.78 4.50 -2.91
CA VAL A 99 11.56 5.23 -3.28
C VAL A 99 10.56 5.22 -2.13
N TRP A 100 10.36 4.07 -1.50
CA TRP A 100 9.51 3.97 -0.31
C TRP A 100 10.00 4.90 0.81
N PHE A 101 11.29 4.87 1.12
CA PHE A 101 11.87 5.65 2.22
C PHE A 101 11.87 7.16 1.93
N ALA A 102 12.18 7.56 0.70
CA ALA A 102 12.30 8.97 0.33
C ALA A 102 10.95 9.64 -0.02
N PHE A 103 9.96 8.88 -0.50
CA PHE A 103 8.69 9.45 -0.97
C PHE A 103 7.49 8.93 -0.19
N THR A 104 7.33 7.62 -0.04
CA THR A 104 6.14 7.06 0.63
C THR A 104 6.13 7.39 2.12
N VAL A 105 7.27 7.24 2.80
CA VAL A 105 7.37 7.54 4.24
C VAL A 105 7.06 9.02 4.52
N PRO A 106 7.66 10.02 3.85
CA PRO A 106 7.30 11.42 4.07
C PRO A 106 5.86 11.76 3.67
N MET A 107 5.38 11.23 2.54
CA MET A 107 4.02 11.50 2.06
C MET A 107 2.96 10.98 3.04
N VAL A 108 3.13 9.75 3.55
CA VAL A 108 2.21 9.20 4.57
C VAL A 108 2.43 9.90 5.92
N GLY A 109 3.68 10.23 6.26
CA GLY A 109 4.06 10.93 7.48
C GLY A 109 3.50 12.35 7.59
N GLN A 110 3.20 12.99 6.46
CA GLN A 110 2.47 14.26 6.43
C GLN A 110 1.13 14.18 7.18
N ASN A 111 0.47 13.01 7.19
CA ASN A 111 -0.77 12.80 7.94
C ASN A 111 -0.56 12.74 9.46
N ILE A 112 0.65 12.50 9.95
CA ILE A 112 0.94 12.64 11.39
C ILE A 112 0.99 14.12 11.77
N LEU A 113 1.60 14.94 10.92
CA LEU A 113 1.82 16.36 11.18
C LEU A 113 0.54 17.19 11.00
N TRP A 114 -0.26 16.87 9.97
CA TRP A 114 -1.38 17.70 9.52
C TRP A 114 -2.72 16.94 9.44
N GLY A 115 -2.75 15.67 9.83
CA GLY A 115 -3.95 14.85 9.73
C GLY A 115 -4.95 15.11 10.86
N THR A 116 -6.11 14.48 10.73
CA THR A 116 -7.22 14.58 11.69
C THR A 116 -7.06 13.63 12.88
N SER A 117 -6.06 12.74 12.85
CA SER A 117 -5.81 11.74 13.88
C SER A 117 -4.83 12.31 14.90
N GLY A 118 -5.20 12.36 16.18
CA GLY A 118 -4.34 12.86 17.26
C GLY A 118 -3.53 11.76 17.96
N GLY A 119 -2.37 12.13 18.50
CA GLY A 119 -1.61 11.32 19.46
C GLY A 119 -1.14 9.96 18.93
N SER A 120 -1.28 8.91 19.75
CA SER A 120 -0.78 7.56 19.44
C SER A 120 -1.47 6.92 18.24
N LEU A 121 -2.71 7.30 17.92
CA LEU A 121 -3.46 6.72 16.79
C LEU A 121 -2.83 7.13 15.44
N ALA A 122 -2.36 8.37 15.34
CA ALA A 122 -1.70 8.87 14.14
C ALA A 122 -0.44 8.06 13.81
N TRP A 123 0.39 7.79 14.82
CA TRP A 123 1.60 6.99 14.69
C TRP A 123 1.31 5.53 14.35
N LYS A 124 0.32 4.92 15.01
CA LYS A 124 -0.09 3.55 14.70
C LYS A 124 -0.53 3.41 13.24
N ARG A 125 -1.38 4.31 12.77
CA ARG A 125 -1.84 4.33 11.38
C ARG A 125 -0.67 4.54 10.41
N PHE A 126 0.19 5.50 10.69
CA PHE A 126 1.39 5.74 9.89
C PHE A 126 2.25 4.49 9.72
N PHE A 127 2.64 3.83 10.82
CA PHE A 127 3.47 2.63 10.73
C PHE A 127 2.77 1.51 9.95
N SER A 128 1.50 1.27 10.23
CA SER A 128 0.72 0.27 9.49
C SER A 128 0.72 0.56 7.98
N ASP A 129 0.45 1.81 7.60
CA ASP A 129 0.27 2.20 6.20
C ASP A 129 1.61 2.16 5.44
N ILE A 130 2.72 2.66 6.03
CA ILE A 130 4.03 2.62 5.35
C ILE A 130 4.54 1.18 5.18
N PHE A 131 4.32 0.28 6.16
CA PHE A 131 4.79 -1.10 6.06
C PHE A 131 3.97 -1.91 5.07
N MET A 132 2.65 -1.70 5.02
CA MET A 132 1.81 -2.32 3.98
C MET A 132 2.29 -1.91 2.59
N ASN A 133 2.59 -0.63 2.37
CA ASN A 133 3.12 -0.15 1.09
C ASN A 133 4.47 -0.79 0.76
N LEU A 134 5.40 -0.88 1.73
CA LEU A 134 6.70 -1.50 1.52
C LEU A 134 6.58 -2.97 1.09
N ILE A 135 5.77 -3.75 1.80
CA ILE A 135 5.50 -5.16 1.47
C ILE A 135 4.91 -5.26 0.07
N THR A 136 3.94 -4.41 -0.25
CA THR A 136 3.31 -4.36 -1.58
C THR A 136 4.35 -4.08 -2.66
N TYR A 137 5.22 -3.10 -2.47
CA TYR A 137 6.23 -2.75 -3.47
C TYR A 137 7.24 -3.89 -3.67
N PHE A 138 7.66 -4.56 -2.60
CA PHE A 138 8.57 -5.70 -2.73
C PHE A 138 7.94 -6.89 -3.44
N ILE A 139 6.66 -7.20 -3.19
CA ILE A 139 5.96 -8.27 -3.90
C ILE A 139 5.84 -7.90 -5.39
N ILE A 140 5.50 -6.65 -5.71
CA ILE A 140 5.44 -6.18 -7.10
C ILE A 140 6.82 -6.25 -7.77
N ALA A 141 7.88 -5.82 -7.07
CA ALA A 141 9.25 -5.89 -7.58
C ALA A 141 9.67 -7.33 -7.86
N PHE A 142 9.39 -8.25 -6.94
CA PHE A 142 9.63 -9.68 -7.12
C PHE A 142 8.90 -10.22 -8.33
N VAL A 143 7.59 -9.95 -8.45
CA VAL A 143 6.80 -10.37 -9.61
C VAL A 143 7.36 -9.77 -10.89
N ALA A 144 7.77 -8.50 -10.89
CA ALA A 144 8.38 -7.86 -12.05
C ALA A 144 9.68 -8.56 -12.47
N THR A 145 10.56 -8.94 -11.53
CA THR A 145 11.80 -9.67 -11.84
C THR A 145 11.59 -11.07 -12.43
N LEU A 146 10.40 -11.67 -12.30
CA LEU A 146 10.09 -12.95 -12.96
C LEU A 146 9.83 -12.79 -14.48
N PHE A 147 9.67 -11.57 -14.96
CA PHE A 147 9.26 -11.26 -16.33
C PHE A 147 10.33 -10.52 -17.15
N PHE A 148 11.45 -10.13 -16.53
CA PHE A 148 12.56 -9.38 -17.15
C PHE A 148 13.86 -10.10 -16.85
#